data_AF-A0A8J6S3I8-F1
#
_entry.id   AF-A0A8J6S3I8-F1
#
_cell.length_a   1.000
_cell.length_b   1.000
_cell.length_c   1.000
_cell.angle_alpha   90.00
_cell.angle_beta   90.00
_cell.angle_gamma   90.00
#
_symmetry.space_group_name_H-M   'P 1'
#
loop_
_entity.id
_entity.type
_entity.pdbx_description
1 polymer ?
#
loop_
_entity_poly.entity_id
_entity_poly.type
_entity_poly.pdbx_seq_one_letter_code
_entity_poly.pdbx_strand_id
1 'polypeptide(L)' 'MPEIVEIPIELTRFQLPQAVHARLQFLLDRQDKGYTLSQAERQEAEGLVELVEFLSLLRLRSTRVMKQA' A
#
# COMPACT_ATOMS: atom_id res chain seq x y z
N MET A 1 4.84 3.62 -26.87
CA MET A 1 3.76 4.55 -26.52
C MET A 1 3.43 4.29 -25.06
N PRO A 2 3.27 5.29 -24.18
CA PRO A 2 2.87 5.00 -22.80
C PRO A 2 1.45 4.42 -22.83
N GLU A 3 1.26 3.24 -22.23
CA GLU A 3 -0.08 2.71 -21.96
C GLU A 3 -0.69 3.57 -20.84
N ILE A 4 -1.69 4.37 -21.21
CA ILE A 4 -2.42 5.19 -20.24
C ILE A 4 -3.45 4.28 -19.58
N VAL A 5 -3.26 4.02 -18.29
CA VAL A 5 -4.26 3.34 -17.46
C VAL A 5 -5.16 4.40 -16.85
N GLU A 6 -6.42 4.42 -17.26
CA GLU A 6 -7.44 5.25 -16.62
C GLU A 6 -7.83 4.64 -15.27
N ILE A 7 -7.69 5.42 -14.20
CA ILE A 7 -7.99 4.97 -12.84
C ILE A 7 -9.27 5.68 -12.37
N PRO A 8 -10.36 4.94 -12.12
CA PRO A 8 -11.57 5.48 -11.53
C PRO A 8 -11.30 6.29 -10.26
N ILE A 9 -11.94 7.45 -10.13
CA ILE A 9 -11.77 8.35 -8.97
C ILE A 9 -12.22 7.67 -7.67
N GLU A 10 -13.12 6.69 -7.74
CA GLU A 10 -13.61 5.92 -6.61
C GLU A 10 -12.50 5.09 -5.98
N LEU A 11 -11.51 4.63 -6.76
CA LEU A 11 -10.36 3.86 -6.27
C LEU A 11 -9.44 4.68 -5.35
N THR A 12 -9.59 6.00 -5.32
CA THR A 12 -8.82 6.89 -4.43
C THR A 12 -9.24 6.77 -2.97
N ARG A 13 -10.45 6.24 -2.76
CA ARG A 13 -10.99 5.89 -1.44
C ARG A 13 -10.60 4.47 -1.04
N PHE A 14 -10.01 3.71 -1.95
CA PHE A 14 -9.55 2.36 -1.64
C PHE A 14 -8.40 2.46 -0.65
N GLN A 15 -8.63 1.90 0.54
CA GLN A 15 -7.66 1.80 1.61
C GLN A 15 -7.32 0.33 1.80
N LEU A 16 -6.14 0.08 2.36
CA LEU A 16 -5.76 -1.27 2.76
C LEU A 16 -6.80 -1.79 3.77
N PRO A 17 -7.44 -2.96 3.54
CA PRO A 17 -8.40 -3.51 4.49
C PRO A 17 -7.79 -3.67 5.88
N GLN A 18 -8.59 -3.44 6.93
CA GLN A 18 -8.09 -3.40 8.30
C GLN A 18 -7.29 -4.66 8.71
N ALA A 19 -7.76 -5.85 8.33
CA ALA A 19 -7.06 -7.10 8.61
C ALA A 19 -5.68 -7.17 7.93
N VAL A 20 -5.58 -6.66 6.71
CA VAL A 20 -4.33 -6.64 5.93
C VAL A 20 -3.37 -5.60 6.52
N HIS A 21 -3.88 -4.44 6.92
CA HIS A 21 -3.09 -3.44 7.65
C HIS A 21 -2.55 -3.99 8.97
N ALA A 22 -3.39 -4.66 9.76
CA ALA A 22 -2.97 -5.28 11.01
C ALA A 22 -1.88 -6.33 10.80
N ARG A 23 -1.96 -7.10 9.70
CA ARG A 23 -0.92 -8.08 9.35
C ARG A 23 0.39 -7.41 8.98
N LEU A 24 0.37 -6.36 8.18
CA LEU A 24 1.57 -5.58 7.87
C LEU A 24 2.20 -5.01 9.16
N GLN A 25 1.39 -4.37 10.01
CA GLN A 25 1.88 -3.81 11.27
C GLN A 25 2.52 -4.87 12.16
N PHE A 26 1.92 -6.05 12.26
CA PHE A 26 2.48 -7.16 13.03
C PHE A 26 3.87 -7.60 12.53
N LEU A 27 4.07 -7.65 11.21
CA LEU A 27 5.35 -8.05 10.62
C LEU A 27 6.44 -6.99 10.87
N LEU A 28 6.09 -5.71 10.71
CA LEU A 28 7.00 -4.59 10.99
C LEU A 28 7.37 -4.54 12.48
N ASP A 29 6.39 -4.67 13.38
CA ASP A 29 6.61 -4.71 14.82
C ASP A 29 7.55 -5.85 15.24
N ARG A 30 7.48 -7.02 14.56
CA ARG A 30 8.42 -8.12 14.80
C ARG A 30 9.84 -7.75 14.40
N GLN A 31 10.02 -7.11 13.25
CA GLN A 31 11.34 -6.67 12.79
C GLN A 31 11.92 -5.60 13.73
N ASP A 32 11.11 -4.62 14.14
CA ASP A 32 11.53 -3.54 15.06
C ASP A 32 11.95 -4.08 16.43
N LYS A 33 11.32 -5.16 16.89
CA LYS A 33 11.69 -5.87 18.13
C LYS A 33 12.90 -6.80 17.97
N GLY A 34 13.50 -6.88 16.78
CA GLY A 34 14.66 -7.72 16.48
C GLY A 34 14.33 -9.20 16.28
N TYR A 35 13.06 -9.57 16.09
CA TYR A 35 12.71 -10.95 15.76
C TYR A 35 13.04 -11.24 14.29
N THR A 36 13.68 -12.39 14.05
CA THR A 36 13.89 -12.87 12.69
C THR A 36 12.55 -13.26 12.07
N LEU A 37 12.18 -12.60 10.98
CA LEU A 37 11.13 -13.05 10.07
C LEU A 37 11.65 -14.20 9.21
N SER A 38 10.81 -15.23 9.01
CA SER A 38 11.01 -16.25 8.00
C SER A 38 11.02 -15.64 6.59
N GLN A 39 11.52 -16.40 5.61
CA GLN A 39 11.55 -15.92 4.22
C GLN A 39 10.16 -15.55 3.69
N ALA A 40 9.15 -16.37 3.99
CA ALA A 40 7.78 -16.10 3.57
C ALA A 40 7.21 -14.83 4.23
N GLU A 41 7.47 -14.62 5.53
CA GLU A 41 7.04 -13.41 6.24
C GLU A 41 7.72 -12.15 5.72
N ARG A 42 8.99 -12.24 5.30
CA ARG A 42 9.69 -11.10 4.67
C ARG A 42 9.06 -10.75 3.33
N GLN A 43 8.81 -11.74 2.49
CA GLN A 43 8.15 -11.55 1.19
C GLN A 43 6.73 -10.98 1.37
N GLU A 44 6.00 -11.45 2.39
CA GLU A 44 4.70 -10.89 2.75
C GLU A 44 4.81 -9.42 3.17
N ALA A 45 5.77 -9.09 4.04
CA ALA A 45 5.99 -7.71 4.48
C ALA A 45 6.34 -6.79 3.30
N GLU A 46 7.28 -7.21 2.44
CA GLU A 46 7.69 -6.47 1.24
C GLU A 46 6.51 -6.20 0.31
N GLY A 47 5.72 -7.22 -0.02
CA GLY A 47 4.55 -7.05 -0.89
C GLY A 47 3.45 -6.18 -0.28
N LEU A 48 3.25 -6.27 1.04
CA LEU A 48 2.29 -5.42 1.74
C LEU A 48 2.75 -3.96 1.81
N VAL A 49 4.04 -3.70 1.98
CA VAL A 49 4.62 -2.33 1.90
C VAL A 49 4.43 -1.76 0.50
N GLU A 50 4.80 -2.51 -0.54
CA GLU A 50 4.64 -2.08 -1.94
C GLU A 50 3.17 -1.69 -2.24
N LEU A 51 2.22 -2.50 -1.76
CA LEU A 51 0.80 -2.21 -1.94
C LEU A 51 0.38 -0.90 -1.23
N VAL A 52 0.85 -0.66 -0.01
CA VAL A 52 0.55 0.59 0.73
C VAL A 52 1.14 1.80 0.03
N GLU A 53 2.37 1.70 -0.48
CA GLU A 53 3.01 2.78 -1.25
C GLU A 53 2.24 3.10 -2.52
N PHE A 54 1.83 2.06 -3.26
CA PHE A 54 1.02 2.23 -4.47
C PHE A 54 -0.31 2.93 -4.17
N LEU A 55 -1.06 2.46 -3.16
CA LEU A 55 -2.34 3.08 -2.77
C LEU A 55 -2.15 4.54 -2.30
N SER A 56 -1.06 4.81 -1.59
CA SER A 56 -0.71 6.17 -1.16
C SER A 56 -0.42 7.09 -2.36
N LEU A 57 0.32 6.59 -3.35
CA LEU A 57 0.60 7.31 -4.59
C LEU A 57 -0.68 7.59 -5.39
N LEU A 58 -1.56 6.60 -5.52
CA LEU A 58 -2.87 6.75 -6.17
C LEU A 58 -3.68 7.85 -5.49
N ARG A 59 -3.79 7.81 -4.16
CA ARG A 59 -4.52 8.82 -3.39
C ARG A 59 -3.95 10.23 -3.60
N LEU A 60 -2.63 10.39 -3.57
CA LEU A 60 -1.96 11.67 -3.78
C LEU A 60 -2.21 12.24 -5.18
N ARG A 61 -2.07 11.40 -6.22
CA ARG A 61 -2.29 11.81 -7.61
C ARG A 61 -3.72 12.26 -7.84
N SER A 62 -4.69 11.50 -7.34
CA SER A 62 -6.08 11.85 -7.57
C SER A 62 -6.56 13.01 -6.72
N THR A 63 -6.00 13.22 -5.53
CA THR A 63 -6.26 14.44 -4.75
C THR A 63 -5.83 15.69 -5.53
N ARG A 64 -4.75 15.61 -6.33
CA ARG A 64 -4.32 16.73 -7.20
C ARG A 64 -5.31 16.95 -8.34
N VAL A 65 -5.75 15.88 -9.01
CA VAL A 65 -6.77 15.96 -10.07
C VAL A 65 -8.07 16.57 -9.55
N MET A 66 -8.58 16.11 -8.40
CA MET A 66 -9.80 16.64 -7.79
C MET A 66 -9.70 18.10 -7.32
N LYS A 67 -8.50 18.60 -6.99
CA LYS A 67 -8.29 20.00 -6.61
C LYS A 67 -8.17 20.94 -7.82
N GLN A 68 -7.96 20.40 -9.01
CA GLN A 68 -7.81 21.15 -10.26
C GLN A 68 -9.08 21.15 -11.12
N ALA A 69 -10.08 20.34 -10.76
CA ALA A 69 -11.43 20.34 -11.32
C ALA A 69 -12.35 21.31 -10.56
#